data_AF-M6HI55-F1
#
_entry.id   AF-M6HI55-F1
#
_cell.length_a   1.000
_cell.length_b   1.000
_cell.length_c   1.000
_cell.angle_alpha   90.00
_cell.angle_beta   90.00
_cell.angle_gamma   90.00
#
_symmetry.space_group_name_H-M   'P 1'
#
loop_
_entity.id
_entity.type
_entity.pdbx_description
1 polymer ?
#
loop_
_entity_poly.entity_id
_entity_poly.type
_entity_poly.pdbx_seq_one_letter_code
_entity_poly.pdbx_strand_id
1 'polypeptide(L)'
;MINRPLNAISNSGNIYRLSYDPKKESEHILNLLKERLDTIYKREEVLLAVLPQGSYKYTFRTVTEPYLNQFQNQNHLNQFLERTVIPILQQLIAQIEKIGGVKVQTEYIETLNEALPILEQYVFQKNIESRKSLYSKIINLYPNYQSWNLSTISLHLLHSSLGKGVVLLGMRKEEYVKDATFSFAASETEIQYQDWKQFEV
;
A
#
# COMPACT_ATOMS: atom_id res chain seq x y z
N MET A 1 11.77 11.58 4.63
CA MET A 1 12.35 10.23 4.84
C MET A 1 11.41 9.39 5.68
N ILE A 2 10.64 8.50 5.04
CA ILE A 2 9.69 7.59 5.72
C ILE A 2 10.48 6.33 6.11
N ASN A 3 10.89 6.27 7.37
CA ASN A 3 11.61 5.13 7.96
C ASN A 3 10.60 4.03 8.32
N ARG A 4 10.87 2.80 7.89
CA ARG A 4 9.89 1.74 7.76
C ARG A 4 10.20 0.55 8.71
N PRO A 5 9.26 -0.41 8.89
CA PRO A 5 9.61 -1.83 8.86
C PRO A 5 10.55 -2.15 7.67
N LEU A 6 11.45 -3.12 7.80
CA LEU A 6 12.51 -3.41 6.83
C LEU A 6 12.03 -3.42 5.36
N ASN A 7 12.91 -3.00 4.45
CA ASN A 7 12.68 -3.09 3.02
C ASN A 7 13.38 -4.32 2.45
N ALA A 8 12.70 -5.07 1.59
CA ALA A 8 13.32 -6.02 0.68
C ALA A 8 13.49 -5.37 -0.69
N ILE A 9 14.62 -5.64 -1.35
CA ILE A 9 14.89 -5.20 -2.72
C ILE A 9 14.82 -6.46 -3.57
N SER A 10 13.89 -6.50 -4.52
CA SER A 10 13.79 -7.60 -5.48
C SER A 10 14.85 -7.48 -6.58
N ASN A 11 15.07 -8.59 -7.29
CA ASN A 11 16.00 -8.65 -8.42
C ASN A 11 15.61 -7.73 -9.57
N SER A 12 14.32 -7.33 -9.68
CA SER A 12 13.85 -6.34 -10.65
C SER A 12 14.05 -4.89 -10.19
N GLY A 13 14.67 -4.65 -9.03
CA GLY A 13 14.89 -3.33 -8.45
C GLY A 13 13.70 -2.75 -7.69
N ASN A 14 12.58 -3.49 -7.58
CA ASN A 14 11.42 -3.01 -6.82
C ASN A 14 11.68 -3.11 -5.33
N ILE A 15 11.34 -2.05 -4.59
CA ILE A 15 11.47 -1.98 -3.13
C ILE A 15 10.14 -2.34 -2.48
N TYR A 16 10.13 -3.44 -1.73
CA TYR A 16 8.97 -3.94 -0.99
C TYR A 16 9.09 -3.64 0.50
N ARG A 17 8.02 -3.10 1.10
CA ARG A 17 7.93 -2.88 2.55
C ARG A 17 7.49 -4.18 3.23
N LEU A 18 8.23 -4.63 4.23
CA LEU A 18 7.88 -5.82 5.03
C LEU A 18 6.93 -5.47 6.17
N SER A 19 5.82 -4.80 5.87
CA SER A 19 4.92 -4.18 6.85
C SER A 19 3.78 -5.07 7.35
N TYR A 20 3.75 -6.36 7.00
CA TYR A 20 2.69 -7.25 7.46
C TYR A 20 2.80 -7.56 8.95
N ASP A 21 1.68 -7.47 9.65
CA ASP A 21 1.55 -7.75 11.07
C ASP A 21 0.30 -8.63 11.27
N PRO A 22 0.45 -9.90 11.70
CA PRO A 22 -0.69 -10.81 11.86
C PRO A 22 -1.66 -10.37 12.97
N LYS A 23 -1.24 -9.45 13.86
CA LYS A 23 -2.10 -8.91 14.92
C LYS A 23 -3.01 -7.77 14.44
N LYS A 24 -2.85 -7.32 13.20
CA LYS A 24 -3.65 -6.24 12.62
C LYS A 24 -4.63 -6.81 11.61
N GLU A 25 -5.91 -6.51 11.78
CA GLU A 25 -6.96 -6.88 10.83
C GLU A 25 -6.95 -5.91 9.64
N SER A 26 -6.26 -6.26 8.55
CA SER A 26 -6.24 -5.42 7.34
C SER A 26 -7.28 -5.81 6.28
N GLU A 27 -7.80 -7.03 6.29
CA GLU A 27 -8.78 -7.51 5.30
C GLU A 27 -10.15 -6.82 5.44
N HIS A 28 -10.67 -6.68 6.66
CA HIS A 28 -11.91 -5.94 6.90
C HIS A 28 -11.79 -4.45 6.50
N ILE A 29 -10.63 -3.84 6.81
CA ILE A 29 -10.35 -2.44 6.45
C ILE A 29 -10.31 -2.27 4.93
N LEU A 30 -9.73 -3.21 4.19
CA LEU A 30 -9.69 -3.17 2.73
C LEU A 30 -11.07 -3.20 2.10
N ASN A 31 -11.95 -4.07 2.59
CA ASN A 31 -13.32 -4.17 2.09
C ASN A 31 -14.08 -2.87 2.35
N LEU A 32 -13.98 -2.31 3.56
CA LEU A 32 -14.60 -1.03 3.92
C LEU A 32 -14.10 0.12 3.03
N LEU A 33 -12.79 0.18 2.75
CA LEU A 33 -12.21 1.21 1.89
C LEU A 33 -12.69 1.05 0.43
N LYS A 34 -12.82 -0.19 -0.06
CA LYS A 34 -13.36 -0.45 -1.40
C LYS A 34 -14.83 -0.04 -1.51
N GLU A 35 -15.66 -0.38 -0.53
CA GLU A 35 -17.07 0.02 -0.50
C GLU A 35 -17.23 1.55 -0.49
N ARG A 36 -16.36 2.25 0.26
CA ARG A 36 -16.32 3.72 0.26
C ARG A 36 -15.93 4.30 -1.10
N LEU A 37 -14.90 3.74 -1.76
CA LEU A 37 -14.54 4.13 -3.13
C LEU A 37 -15.69 3.89 -4.10
N ASP A 38 -16.38 2.75 -4.01
CA ASP A 38 -17.51 2.41 -4.88
C ASP A 38 -18.70 3.36 -4.67
N THR A 39 -18.92 3.81 -3.44
CA THR A 39 -19.92 4.84 -3.12
C THR A 39 -19.57 6.18 -3.78
N ILE A 40 -18.30 6.58 -3.71
CA ILE A 40 -17.79 7.79 -4.39
C ILE A 40 -17.91 7.68 -5.90
N TYR A 41 -17.58 6.52 -6.47
CA TYR A 41 -17.72 6.27 -7.91
C TYR A 41 -19.17 6.40 -8.40
N LYS A 42 -20.13 5.90 -7.61
CA LYS A 42 -21.57 6.10 -7.90
C LYS A 42 -21.98 7.56 -7.78
N ARG A 43 -21.48 8.28 -6.78
CA ARG A 43 -21.73 9.73 -6.62
C ARG A 43 -21.19 10.53 -7.80
N GLU A 44 -19.96 10.22 -8.24
CA GLU A 44 -19.36 10.81 -9.44
C GLU A 44 -20.27 10.61 -10.66
N GLU A 45 -20.76 9.39 -10.89
CA GLU A 45 -21.64 9.08 -12.04
C GLU A 45 -22.92 9.95 -12.04
N VAL A 46 -23.54 10.14 -10.87
CA VAL A 46 -24.73 11.00 -10.72
C VAL A 46 -24.38 12.47 -10.97
N LEU A 47 -23.24 12.96 -10.46
CA LEU A 47 -22.80 14.35 -10.68
C LEU A 47 -22.50 14.63 -12.15
N LEU A 48 -21.88 13.69 -12.85
CA LEU A 48 -21.52 13.84 -14.25
C LEU A 48 -22.70 13.64 -15.21
N ALA A 49 -23.86 13.20 -14.73
CA ALA A 49 -25.08 13.07 -15.55
C ALA A 49 -25.61 14.41 -16.07
N VAL A 50 -25.19 15.54 -15.48
CA VAL A 50 -25.52 16.89 -15.97
C VAL A 50 -24.84 17.21 -17.31
N LEU A 51 -23.77 16.49 -17.64
CA LEU A 51 -22.99 16.71 -18.84
C LEU A 51 -23.57 15.92 -20.02
N PRO A 52 -23.54 16.46 -21.25
CA PRO A 52 -23.95 15.73 -22.44
C PRO A 52 -23.15 14.43 -22.61
N GLN A 53 -23.80 13.36 -23.08
CA GLN A 53 -23.12 12.12 -23.40
C GLN A 53 -21.98 12.36 -24.40
N GLY A 54 -20.80 11.78 -24.13
CA GLY A 54 -19.62 11.93 -24.97
C GLY A 54 -18.85 13.25 -24.79
N SER A 55 -19.28 14.14 -23.88
CA SER A 55 -18.55 15.39 -23.59
C SER A 55 -17.23 15.17 -22.84
N TYR A 56 -17.08 14.02 -22.18
CA TYR A 56 -15.87 13.60 -21.49
C TYR A 56 -15.56 12.13 -21.83
N LYS A 57 -14.26 11.79 -21.84
CA LYS A 57 -13.77 10.43 -22.12
C LYS A 57 -13.38 9.65 -20.87
N TYR A 58 -12.91 10.36 -19.85
CA TYR A 58 -12.33 9.77 -18.65
C TYR A 58 -12.87 10.49 -17.41
N THR A 59 -13.18 9.72 -16.39
CA THR A 59 -13.58 10.14 -15.03
C THR A 59 -12.60 9.58 -13.99
N PHE A 60 -12.69 10.04 -12.74
CA PHE A 60 -11.88 9.51 -11.65
C PHE A 60 -11.98 7.99 -11.53
N ARG A 61 -13.20 7.44 -11.58
CA ARG A 61 -13.44 6.00 -11.60
C ARG A 61 -12.68 5.33 -12.74
N THR A 62 -12.90 5.76 -13.98
CA THR A 62 -12.36 5.08 -15.17
C THR A 62 -10.82 5.05 -15.19
N VAL A 63 -10.17 6.03 -14.56
CA VAL A 63 -8.70 6.10 -14.51
C VAL A 63 -8.11 5.47 -13.26
N THR A 64 -8.87 5.25 -12.19
CA THR A 64 -8.33 4.67 -10.94
C THR A 64 -8.73 3.22 -10.73
N GLU A 65 -10.00 2.86 -10.97
CA GLU A 65 -10.55 1.54 -10.69
C GLU A 65 -9.76 0.39 -11.36
N PRO A 66 -9.39 0.48 -12.66
CA PRO A 66 -8.64 -0.60 -13.32
C PRO A 66 -7.25 -0.86 -12.72
N TYR A 67 -6.66 0.16 -12.08
CA TYR A 67 -5.30 0.13 -11.56
C TYR A 67 -5.21 -0.08 -10.05
N LEU A 68 -6.34 -0.09 -9.32
CA LEU A 68 -6.41 -0.24 -7.86
C LEU A 68 -5.52 -1.36 -7.33
N ASN A 69 -5.56 -2.53 -7.98
CA ASN A 69 -4.81 -3.71 -7.58
C ASN A 69 -3.41 -3.82 -8.19
N GLN A 70 -3.01 -2.87 -9.02
CA GLN A 70 -1.74 -2.88 -9.76
C GLN A 70 -0.67 -2.00 -9.12
N PHE A 71 -1.06 -1.08 -8.23
CA PHE A 71 -0.10 -0.26 -7.50
C PHE A 71 0.82 -1.11 -6.64
N GLN A 72 2.13 -0.86 -6.79
CA GLN A 72 3.21 -1.59 -6.12
C GLN A 72 3.55 -0.99 -4.76
N ASN A 73 3.39 0.32 -4.61
CA ASN A 73 3.67 1.10 -3.41
C ASN A 73 3.07 2.51 -3.56
N GLN A 74 3.18 3.31 -2.49
CA GLN A 74 2.69 4.70 -2.46
C GLN A 74 3.42 5.62 -3.45
N ASN A 75 4.70 5.39 -3.74
CA ASN A 75 5.40 6.23 -4.72
C ASN A 75 4.87 5.97 -6.14
N HIS A 76 4.58 4.71 -6.47
CA HIS A 76 3.96 4.37 -7.75
C HIS A 76 2.56 5.01 -7.86
N LEU A 77 1.75 4.99 -6.79
CA LEU A 77 0.48 5.71 -6.75
C LEU A 77 0.68 7.21 -6.99
N ASN A 78 1.58 7.87 -6.26
CA ASN A 78 1.81 9.31 -6.39
C ASN A 78 2.25 9.68 -7.82
N GLN A 79 3.17 8.92 -8.40
CA GLN A 79 3.58 9.14 -9.79
C GLN A 79 2.43 8.95 -10.78
N PHE A 80 1.58 7.96 -10.55
CA PHE A 80 0.39 7.74 -11.38
C PHE A 80 -0.62 8.89 -11.25
N LEU A 81 -0.87 9.35 -10.02
CA LEU A 81 -1.75 10.48 -9.75
C LEU A 81 -1.24 11.75 -10.44
N GLU A 82 0.03 12.09 -10.24
CA GLU A 82 0.66 13.30 -10.81
C GLU A 82 0.68 13.28 -12.34
N ARG A 83 1.06 12.15 -12.96
CA ARG A 83 1.29 12.09 -14.40
C ARG A 83 0.04 11.79 -15.22
N THR A 84 -0.96 11.16 -14.63
CA THR A 84 -2.12 10.64 -15.37
C THR A 84 -3.43 11.18 -14.82
N VAL A 85 -3.71 10.95 -13.54
CA VAL A 85 -5.04 11.24 -12.98
C VAL A 85 -5.29 12.74 -12.86
N ILE A 86 -4.38 13.49 -12.24
CA ILE A 86 -4.56 14.93 -12.00
C ILE A 86 -4.78 15.71 -13.30
N PRO A 87 -3.98 15.53 -14.37
CA PRO A 87 -4.22 16.22 -15.65
C PRO A 87 -5.61 15.93 -16.25
N ILE A 88 -6.06 14.67 -16.18
CA ILE A 88 -7.39 14.26 -16.68
C ILE A 88 -8.50 14.93 -15.86
N LEU A 89 -8.38 14.90 -14.54
CA LEU A 89 -9.39 15.50 -13.66
C LEU A 89 -9.45 17.01 -13.80
N GLN A 90 -8.33 17.70 -13.99
CA GLN A 90 -8.30 19.14 -14.24
C GLN A 90 -9.09 19.51 -15.50
N GLN A 91 -8.95 18.73 -16.57
CA GLN A 91 -9.73 18.92 -17.80
C GLN A 91 -11.22 18.71 -17.56
N LEU A 92 -11.58 17.65 -16.83
CA LEU A 92 -12.98 17.34 -16.50
C LEU A 92 -13.60 18.42 -15.59
N ILE A 93 -12.87 18.89 -14.57
CA ILE A 93 -13.30 19.99 -13.68
C ILE A 93 -13.63 21.26 -14.48
N ALA A 94 -12.77 21.64 -15.42
CA ALA A 94 -13.00 22.81 -16.28
C ALA A 94 -14.23 22.61 -17.21
N GLN A 95 -14.46 21.39 -17.68
CA GLN A 95 -15.65 21.08 -18.49
C GLN A 95 -16.94 21.13 -17.65
N ILE A 96 -16.91 20.61 -16.42
CA ILE A 96 -18.04 20.67 -15.49
C ILE A 96 -18.41 22.12 -15.20
N GLU A 97 -17.43 22.98 -14.94
CA GLU A 97 -17.68 24.41 -14.73
C GLU A 97 -18.39 25.04 -15.92
N LYS A 98 -17.87 24.78 -17.13
CA LYS A 98 -18.39 25.38 -18.37
C LYS A 98 -19.82 24.95 -18.69
N ILE A 99 -20.20 23.71 -18.37
CA ILE A 99 -21.48 23.10 -18.78
C ILE A 99 -22.47 23.00 -17.62
N GLY A 100 -22.05 22.43 -16.50
CA GLY A 100 -22.85 22.22 -15.29
C GLY A 100 -22.81 23.39 -14.30
N GLY A 101 -21.89 24.35 -14.50
CA GLY A 101 -21.75 25.54 -13.66
C GLY A 101 -20.90 25.31 -12.40
N VAL A 102 -20.54 26.42 -11.75
CA VAL A 102 -19.63 26.46 -10.58
C VAL A 102 -20.12 25.58 -9.44
N LYS A 103 -21.43 25.49 -9.20
CA LYS A 103 -21.99 24.69 -8.10
C LYS A 103 -21.64 23.20 -8.25
N VAL A 104 -21.83 22.64 -9.46
CA VAL A 104 -21.54 21.22 -9.74
C VAL A 104 -20.03 20.98 -9.73
N GLN A 105 -19.25 21.95 -10.24
CA GLN A 105 -17.79 21.88 -10.18
C GLN A 105 -17.29 21.78 -8.73
N THR A 106 -17.79 22.61 -7.83
CA THR A 106 -17.41 22.58 -6.40
C THR A 106 -17.75 21.23 -5.78
N GLU A 107 -18.95 20.72 -6.01
CA GLU A 107 -19.35 19.41 -5.46
C GLU A 107 -18.50 18.26 -6.02
N TYR A 108 -18.09 18.34 -7.28
CA TYR A 108 -17.17 17.38 -7.88
C TYR A 108 -15.78 17.45 -7.23
N ILE A 109 -15.24 18.65 -7.01
CA ILE A 109 -13.96 18.83 -6.31
C ILE A 109 -14.02 18.28 -4.88
N GLU A 110 -15.11 18.52 -4.16
CA GLU A 110 -15.32 17.94 -2.82
C GLU A 110 -15.34 16.42 -2.86
N THR A 111 -16.02 15.83 -3.84
CA THR A 111 -16.05 14.38 -4.08
C THR A 111 -14.63 13.83 -4.32
N LEU A 112 -13.81 14.53 -5.10
CA LEU A 112 -12.41 14.14 -5.35
C LEU A 112 -11.53 14.26 -4.10
N ASN A 113 -11.72 15.32 -3.31
CA ASN A 113 -11.00 15.53 -2.05
C ASN A 113 -11.32 14.46 -1.01
N GLU A 114 -12.55 13.92 -1.02
CA GLU A 114 -12.93 12.76 -0.22
C GLU A 114 -12.28 11.47 -0.77
N ALA A 115 -12.22 11.33 -2.09
CA ALA A 115 -11.76 10.10 -2.75
C ALA A 115 -10.26 9.83 -2.60
N LEU A 116 -9.42 10.86 -2.75
CA LEU A 116 -7.96 10.70 -2.79
C LEU A 116 -7.38 10.06 -1.52
N PRO A 117 -7.73 10.52 -0.29
CA PRO A 117 -7.25 9.87 0.93
C PRO A 117 -7.70 8.40 1.05
N ILE A 118 -8.89 8.07 0.58
CA ILE A 118 -9.41 6.69 0.63
C ILE A 118 -8.65 5.81 -0.36
N LEU A 119 -8.35 6.30 -1.56
CA LEU A 119 -7.51 5.61 -2.55
C LEU A 119 -6.10 5.35 -2.00
N GLU A 120 -5.48 6.37 -1.40
CA GLU A 120 -4.15 6.24 -0.76
C GLU A 120 -4.16 5.18 0.35
N GLN A 121 -5.17 5.21 1.22
CA GLN A 121 -5.33 4.22 2.28
C GLN A 121 -5.59 2.82 1.72
N TYR A 122 -6.41 2.69 0.68
CA TYR A 122 -6.69 1.40 0.04
C TYR A 122 -5.40 0.79 -0.50
N VAL A 123 -4.63 1.56 -1.27
CA VAL A 123 -3.34 1.11 -1.82
C VAL A 123 -2.36 0.78 -0.70
N PHE A 124 -2.37 1.54 0.41
CA PHE A 124 -1.51 1.25 1.56
C PHE A 124 -1.85 -0.11 2.18
N GLN A 125 -3.11 -0.34 2.50
CA GLN A 125 -3.57 -1.59 3.11
C GLN A 125 -3.39 -2.78 2.17
N LYS A 126 -3.64 -2.60 0.86
CA LYS A 126 -3.47 -3.65 -0.15
C LYS A 126 -2.01 -4.06 -0.25
N ASN A 127 -1.10 -3.10 -0.15
CA ASN A 127 0.33 -3.38 -0.14
C ASN A 127 0.78 -4.12 1.12
N ILE A 128 0.16 -3.86 2.28
CA ILE A 128 0.38 -4.65 3.51
C ILE A 128 -0.11 -6.08 3.31
N GLU A 129 -1.36 -6.26 2.89
CA GLU A 129 -1.99 -7.58 2.68
C GLU A 129 -1.27 -8.40 1.61
N SER A 130 -0.74 -7.77 0.56
CA SER A 130 0.06 -8.47 -0.46
C SER A 130 1.32 -9.17 0.10
N ARG A 131 1.73 -8.86 1.34
CA ARG A 131 2.85 -9.50 2.04
C ARG A 131 2.44 -10.65 2.95
N LYS A 132 1.13 -10.89 3.13
CA LYS A 132 0.60 -12.04 3.87
C LYS A 132 1.12 -13.36 3.30
N SER A 133 1.24 -13.47 1.98
CA SER A 133 1.78 -14.67 1.32
C SER A 133 3.22 -14.99 1.73
N LEU A 134 4.10 -13.97 1.72
CA LEU A 134 5.49 -14.11 2.19
C LEU A 134 5.53 -14.50 3.67
N TYR A 135 4.73 -13.82 4.49
CA TYR A 135 4.59 -14.16 5.89
C TYR A 135 4.19 -15.63 6.10
N SER A 136 3.15 -16.10 5.41
CA SER A 136 2.68 -17.49 5.50
C SER A 136 3.76 -18.49 5.09
N LYS A 137 4.54 -18.22 4.03
CA LYS A 137 5.67 -19.08 3.64
C LYS A 137 6.70 -19.22 4.77
N ILE A 138 7.04 -18.10 5.42
CA ILE A 138 8.02 -18.10 6.52
C ILE A 138 7.46 -18.86 7.73
N ILE A 139 6.21 -18.63 8.13
CA ILE A 139 5.59 -19.32 9.28
C ILE A 139 5.46 -20.83 9.04
N ASN A 140 5.22 -21.26 7.80
CA ASN A 140 5.16 -22.69 7.48
C ASN A 140 6.49 -23.41 7.72
N LEU A 141 7.62 -22.73 7.52
CA LEU A 141 8.96 -23.28 7.78
C LEU A 141 9.40 -23.04 9.24
N TYR A 142 9.01 -21.92 9.83
CA TYR A 142 9.38 -21.52 11.19
C TYR A 142 8.14 -21.10 12.02
N PRO A 143 7.37 -22.06 12.54
CA PRO A 143 6.09 -21.78 13.22
C PRO A 143 6.21 -20.94 14.49
N ASN A 144 7.38 -20.96 15.15
CA ASN A 144 7.64 -20.24 16.40
C ASN A 144 7.45 -18.71 16.29
N TYR A 145 7.38 -18.17 15.07
CA TYR A 145 7.21 -16.75 14.81
C TYR A 145 5.78 -16.30 14.50
N GLN A 146 4.78 -17.16 14.68
CA GLN A 146 3.39 -16.86 14.31
C GLN A 146 2.80 -15.57 14.95
N SER A 147 3.39 -15.08 16.04
CA SER A 147 2.96 -13.84 16.71
C SER A 147 3.81 -12.61 16.37
N TRP A 148 4.84 -12.77 15.55
CA TRP A 148 5.79 -11.72 15.19
C TRP A 148 5.36 -11.04 13.89
N ASN A 149 5.71 -9.76 13.72
CA ASN A 149 5.50 -9.06 12.45
C ASN A 149 6.60 -9.44 11.44
N LEU A 150 6.29 -9.31 10.15
CA LEU A 150 7.16 -9.77 9.07
C LEU A 150 8.54 -9.11 9.09
N SER A 151 8.63 -7.83 9.47
CA SER A 151 9.92 -7.14 9.55
C SER A 151 10.81 -7.66 10.68
N THR A 152 10.24 -7.96 11.85
CA THR A 152 10.97 -8.54 12.98
C THR A 152 11.47 -9.93 12.65
N ILE A 153 10.63 -10.76 12.01
CA ILE A 153 11.04 -12.12 11.58
C ILE A 153 12.18 -12.03 10.57
N SER A 154 12.04 -11.17 9.56
CA SER A 154 13.06 -11.02 8.51
C SER A 154 14.40 -10.53 9.08
N LEU A 155 14.36 -9.60 10.05
CA LEU A 155 15.56 -9.14 10.76
C LEU A 155 16.22 -10.28 11.55
N HIS A 156 15.41 -11.04 12.28
CA HIS A 156 15.89 -12.13 13.12
C HIS A 156 16.53 -13.24 12.28
N LEU A 157 15.85 -13.71 11.24
CA LEU A 157 16.37 -14.71 10.32
C LEU A 157 17.65 -14.26 9.63
N LEU A 158 17.73 -12.98 9.22
CA LEU A 158 18.94 -12.41 8.65
C LEU A 158 20.09 -12.43 9.66
N HIS A 159 19.85 -11.97 10.89
CA HIS A 159 20.86 -12.00 11.95
C HIS A 159 21.33 -13.43 12.25
N SER A 160 20.42 -14.39 12.40
CA SER A 160 20.78 -15.79 12.66
C SER A 160 21.59 -16.42 11.52
N SER A 161 21.36 -15.99 10.27
CA SER A 161 22.17 -16.48 9.13
C SER A 161 23.60 -15.94 9.10
N LEU A 162 23.86 -14.78 9.72
CA LEU A 162 25.17 -14.14 9.70
C LEU A 162 26.12 -14.75 10.75
N GLY A 163 25.59 -15.29 11.85
CA GLY A 163 26.33 -15.96 12.94
C GLY A 163 27.25 -15.05 13.77
N LYS A 164 28.05 -14.17 13.13
CA LYS A 164 28.88 -13.15 13.77
C LYS A 164 28.87 -11.85 12.96
N GLY A 165 28.61 -10.73 13.62
CA GLY A 165 28.66 -9.41 12.99
C GLY A 165 28.09 -8.30 13.87
N VAL A 166 28.26 -7.05 13.43
CA VAL A 166 27.63 -5.87 14.05
C VAL A 166 26.64 -5.30 13.04
N VAL A 167 25.37 -5.22 13.42
CA VAL A 167 24.32 -4.59 12.62
C VAL A 167 24.07 -3.19 13.16
N LEU A 168 24.31 -2.17 12.34
CA LEU A 168 23.97 -0.79 12.67
C LEU A 168 22.56 -0.48 12.19
N LEU A 169 21.67 -0.09 13.11
CA LEU A 169 20.26 0.17 12.82
C LEU A 169 19.93 1.65 13.08
N GLY A 170 19.56 2.37 12.02
CA GLY A 170 19.05 3.74 12.12
C GLY A 170 17.53 3.77 12.22
N MET A 171 16.98 3.86 13.43
CA MET A 171 15.53 3.84 13.67
C MET A 171 15.03 5.16 14.29
N ARG A 172 13.83 5.60 13.89
CA ARG A 172 13.24 6.88 14.33
C ARG A 172 12.07 6.74 15.31
N LYS A 173 11.55 5.53 15.49
CA LYS A 173 10.44 5.26 16.42
C LYS A 173 10.85 4.21 17.43
N GLU A 174 10.42 4.40 18.66
CA GLU A 174 10.72 3.52 19.78
C GLU A 174 10.17 2.10 19.58
N GLU A 175 8.96 1.96 19.02
CA GLU A 175 8.36 0.66 18.68
C GLU A 175 9.29 -0.21 17.81
N TYR A 176 9.98 0.39 16.83
CA TYR A 176 10.88 -0.35 15.94
C TYR A 176 12.18 -0.74 16.61
N VAL A 177 12.69 0.11 17.51
CA VAL A 177 13.86 -0.22 18.31
C VAL A 177 13.54 -1.40 19.22
N LYS A 178 12.35 -1.43 19.83
CA LYS A 178 11.89 -2.55 20.66
C LYS A 178 11.79 -3.85 19.85
N ASP A 179 11.18 -3.80 18.67
CA ASP A 179 11.08 -4.95 17.76
C ASP A 179 12.46 -5.49 17.38
N ALA A 180 13.40 -4.61 17.02
CA ALA A 180 14.76 -5.00 16.69
C ALA A 180 15.48 -5.61 17.89
N THR A 181 15.48 -4.93 19.04
CA THR A 181 16.12 -5.44 20.26
C THR A 181 15.59 -6.82 20.64
N PHE A 182 14.27 -7.02 20.55
CA PHE A 182 13.66 -8.33 20.81
C PHE A 182 14.14 -9.40 19.83
N SER A 183 14.27 -9.05 18.55
CA SER A 183 14.83 -9.92 17.52
C SER A 183 16.28 -10.34 17.82
N PHE A 184 17.16 -9.45 18.31
CA PHE A 184 18.54 -9.80 18.68
C PHE A 184 18.65 -10.53 20.02
N ALA A 185 17.68 -10.36 20.92
CA ALA A 185 17.66 -11.04 22.22
C ALA A 185 17.13 -12.48 22.15
N ALA A 186 16.40 -12.83 21.10
CA ALA A 186 15.88 -14.17 20.89
C ALA A 186 16.98 -15.15 20.47
N SER A 187 16.82 -16.43 20.83
CA SER A 187 17.74 -17.50 20.42
C SER A 187 17.83 -17.58 18.90
N GLU A 188 19.04 -17.78 18.39
CA GLU A 188 19.28 -17.92 16.95
C GLU A 188 18.52 -19.11 16.37
N THR A 189 18.08 -18.95 15.13
CA THR A 189 17.43 -20.02 14.37
C THR A 189 18.33 -20.53 13.28
N GLU A 190 18.43 -21.85 13.18
CA GLU A 190 19.23 -22.55 12.17
C GLU A 190 18.58 -22.47 10.78
N ILE A 191 18.54 -21.27 10.22
CA ILE A 191 18.03 -21.02 8.88
C ILE A 191 18.94 -21.64 7.82
N GLN A 192 18.35 -22.42 6.92
CA GLN A 192 19.09 -23.04 5.83
C GLN A 192 19.12 -22.12 4.61
N TYR A 193 20.21 -22.15 3.84
CA TYR A 193 20.34 -21.34 2.63
C TYR A 193 19.20 -21.59 1.62
N GLN A 194 18.70 -22.83 1.54
CA GLN A 194 17.58 -23.20 0.68
C GLN A 194 16.25 -22.54 1.06
N ASP A 195 16.07 -22.17 2.34
CA ASP A 195 14.85 -21.56 2.84
C ASP A 195 14.72 -20.12 2.31
N TRP A 196 15.85 -19.40 2.18
CA TRP A 196 15.90 -18.07 1.56
C TRP A 196 15.37 -18.05 0.12
N LYS A 197 15.65 -19.09 -0.67
CA LYS A 197 15.13 -19.21 -2.05
C LYS A 197 13.61 -19.31 -2.09
N GLN A 198 12.97 -19.81 -1.03
CA GLN A 198 11.52 -19.90 -0.94
C GLN A 198 10.88 -18.54 -0.60
N PHE A 199 11.66 -17.62 -0.03
CA PHE A 199 11.25 -16.29 0.41
C PHE A 199 11.45 -15.17 -0.62
N GLU A 200 11.98 -15.48 -1.81
CA GLU A 200 12.16 -14.49 -2.88
C GLU A 200 10.82 -13.87 -3.33
N VAL A 201 10.86 -12.55 -3.62
CA VAL A 201 9.71 -11.67 -3.91
C VAL A 201 9.92 -10.96 -5.25
#